data_AF-A0A8S9M0K3-F1
#
_entry.id   AF-A0A8S9M0K3-F1
#
_cell.length_a   1.000
_cell.length_b   1.000
_cell.length_c   1.000
_cell.angle_alpha   90.00
_cell.angle_beta   90.00
_cell.angle_gamma   90.00
#
_symmetry.space_group_name_H-M   'P 1'
#
loop_
_entity.id
_entity.type
_entity.pdbx_description
1 polymer ?
#
loop_
_entity_poly.entity_id
_entity_poly.type
_entity_poly.pdbx_seq_one_letter_code
_entity_poly.pdbx_strand_id
1 'polypeptide(L)'
;MTCIISALTSKIEDIQRELVEIQSYIACRPDASASIDRRNNKDRHSQIDICRRSFKPREVQKVTSDMSNIHNREEEISVDTYATVMRHKFNLESLGDRLQKIQDATTTMKDKWRRGDEAIRDFTGTWFNKRKEEMETCFPTSASF
;
A
#
# COMPACT_ATOMS: atom_id res chain seq x y z
N MET A 1 15.23 1.89 -9.30
CA MET A 1 14.31 2.88 -8.68
C MET A 1 12.84 2.44 -8.70
N THR A 2 12.31 1.84 -9.77
CA THR A 2 10.94 1.29 -9.80
C THR A 2 10.65 0.27 -8.69
N CYS A 3 11.63 -0.58 -8.35
CA CYS A 3 11.51 -1.59 -7.28
C CYS A 3 11.31 -0.98 -5.88
N ILE A 4 11.89 0.20 -5.60
CA ILE A 4 11.77 0.84 -4.27
C ILE A 4 10.38 1.45 -4.11
N ILE A 5 9.84 2.07 -5.16
CA ILE A 5 8.49 2.65 -5.13
C ILE A 5 7.46 1.53 -4.98
N SER A 6 7.56 0.45 -5.78
CA SER A 6 6.65 -0.69 -5.66
C SER A 6 6.73 -1.38 -4.29
N ALA A 7 7.93 -1.50 -3.71
CA ALA A 7 8.10 -2.05 -2.38
C ALA A 7 7.51 -1.15 -1.28
N LEU A 8 7.60 0.18 -1.43
CA LEU A 8 7.00 1.13 -0.50
C LEU A 8 5.47 1.15 -0.61
N THR A 9 4.93 1.11 -1.83
CA THR A 9 3.48 1.02 -2.06
C THR A 9 2.91 -0.26 -1.45
N SER A 10 3.55 -1.41 -1.68
CA SER A 10 3.13 -2.69 -1.09
C SER A 10 3.12 -2.65 0.44
N LYS A 11 4.11 -2.02 1.08
CA LYS A 11 4.11 -1.86 2.55
C LYS A 11 3.00 -0.94 3.04
N ILE A 12 2.66 0.10 2.29
CA ILE A 12 1.54 1.00 2.63
C ILE A 12 0.22 0.23 2.54
N GLU A 13 0.04 -0.60 1.51
CA GLU A 13 -1.15 -1.45 1.34
C GLU A 13 -1.32 -2.46 2.49
N ASP A 14 -0.22 -3.12 2.91
CA ASP A 14 -0.24 -4.05 4.04
C ASP A 14 -0.68 -3.36 5.34
N ILE A 15 -0.12 -2.18 5.63
CA ILE A 15 -0.47 -1.40 6.83
C ILE A 15 -1.93 -0.92 6.77
N GLN A 16 -2.40 -0.46 5.60
CA GLN A 16 -3.78 -0.06 5.42
C GLN A 16 -4.75 -1.23 5.67
N ARG A 17 -4.40 -2.43 5.22
CA ARG A 17 -5.19 -3.65 5.44
C ARG A 17 -5.30 -4.01 6.91
N GLU A 18 -4.18 -4.01 7.65
CA GLU A 18 -4.19 -4.26 9.09
C GLU A 18 -5.03 -3.22 9.86
N LEU A 19 -4.96 -1.95 9.49
CA LEU A 19 -5.77 -0.90 10.11
C LEU A 19 -7.27 -1.10 9.86
N VAL A 20 -7.67 -1.57 8.67
CA VAL A 20 -9.08 -1.88 8.37
C VAL A 20 -9.55 -3.08 9.20
N GLU A 21 -8.72 -4.09 9.38
CA GLU A 21 -9.02 -5.25 10.24
C GLU A 21 -9.19 -4.83 11.71
N ILE A 22 -8.34 -3.94 12.21
CA ILE A 22 -8.47 -3.35 13.56
C ILE A 22 -9.76 -2.53 13.68
N GLN A 23 -10.08 -1.68 12.70
CA GLN A 23 -11.31 -0.89 12.69
C GLN A 23 -12.55 -1.79 12.69
N SER A 24 -12.53 -2.87 11.91
CA SER A 24 -13.59 -3.87 11.88
C SER A 24 -13.76 -4.55 13.25
N TYR A 25 -12.66 -4.94 13.89
CA TYR A 25 -12.69 -5.51 15.25
C TYR A 25 -13.30 -4.55 16.28
N ILE A 26 -12.99 -3.25 16.18
CA ILE A 26 -13.55 -2.21 17.05
C ILE A 26 -15.05 -2.03 16.78
N ALA A 27 -15.46 -1.91 15.51
CA ALA A 27 -16.86 -1.72 15.14
C ALA A 27 -17.74 -2.95 15.45
N CYS A 28 -17.16 -4.15 15.43
CA CYS A 28 -17.85 -5.39 15.76
C CYS A 28 -17.94 -5.66 17.27
N ARG A 29 -17.32 -4.86 18.14
CA ARG A 29 -17.59 -4.95 19.58
C ARG A 29 -19.00 -4.42 19.83
N PRO A 30 -19.95 -5.25 20.32
CA PRO A 30 -21.13 -4.69 20.96
C PRO A 30 -20.63 -3.90 22.17
N ASP A 31 -20.99 -2.63 22.27
CA ASP A 31 -20.74 -1.80 23.44
C ASP A 31 -21.17 -2.58 24.69
N ALA A 32 -20.23 -3.16 25.43
CA ALA A 32 -20.51 -3.76 26.73
C ALA A 32 -21.05 -2.70 27.71
N SER A 33 -20.85 -1.42 27.40
CA SER A 33 -21.32 -0.25 28.13
C SER A 33 -22.77 0.16 27.82
N ALA A 34 -23.41 -0.30 26.73
CA ALA A 34 -24.82 0.01 26.44
C ALA A 34 -25.83 -0.96 27.07
N SER A 35 -25.40 -1.91 27.91
CA SER A 35 -26.31 -2.92 28.50
C SER A 35 -26.58 -2.76 30.00
N ILE A 36 -25.99 -1.76 30.67
CA ILE A 36 -26.20 -1.56 32.11
C ILE A 36 -27.55 -0.90 32.42
N ASP A 37 -28.23 -0.27 31.46
CA ASP A 37 -29.52 0.42 31.69
C ASP A 37 -30.74 -0.17 30.97
N ARG A 38 -30.80 -1.50 30.77
CA ARG A 38 -32.07 -2.14 30.44
C ARG A 38 -32.12 -3.57 30.92
N ARG A 39 -32.27 -3.71 32.24
CA ARG A 39 -32.86 -4.92 32.82
C ARG A 39 -34.23 -5.14 32.16
N ASN A 40 -34.45 -6.37 31.73
CA ASN A 40 -35.72 -6.97 31.29
C ASN A 40 -36.20 -6.64 29.88
N ASN A 41 -35.79 -7.42 28.87
CA ASN A 41 -36.66 -8.46 28.32
C ASN A 41 -35.96 -9.30 27.24
N LYS A 42 -36.56 -10.48 27.04
CA LYS A 42 -36.21 -11.59 26.16
C LYS A 42 -35.55 -11.22 24.82
N ASP A 43 -34.53 -12.01 24.49
CA ASP A 43 -34.32 -12.74 23.22
C ASP A 43 -32.88 -12.59 22.70
N ARG A 44 -31.97 -13.38 23.30
CA ARG A 44 -30.55 -13.45 22.92
C ARG A 44 -30.25 -14.77 22.22
N HIS A 45 -30.82 -15.00 21.03
CA HIS A 45 -30.47 -16.18 20.22
C HIS A 45 -30.06 -15.88 18.77
N SER A 46 -29.94 -14.62 18.34
CA SER A 46 -29.70 -14.33 16.90
C SER A 46 -28.39 -13.60 16.56
N GLN A 47 -27.60 -13.08 17.51
CA GLN A 47 -26.48 -12.18 17.16
C GLN A 47 -25.06 -12.69 17.45
N ILE A 48 -24.91 -13.86 18.10
CA ILE A 48 -23.59 -14.35 18.52
C ILE A 48 -22.90 -15.21 17.42
N ASP A 49 -23.63 -15.70 16.42
CA ASP A 49 -23.13 -16.75 15.52
C ASP A 49 -22.28 -16.26 14.32
N ILE A 50 -22.30 -14.97 13.98
CA ILE A 50 -21.57 -14.50 12.79
C ILE A 50 -20.08 -14.23 13.11
N CYS A 51 -19.76 -13.77 14.32
CA CYS A 51 -18.41 -13.30 14.64
C CYS A 51 -17.46 -14.43 15.10
N ARG A 52 -17.96 -15.63 15.40
CA ARG A 52 -17.16 -16.73 15.97
C ARG A 52 -16.51 -17.64 14.93
N ARG A 53 -16.77 -17.46 13.62
CA ARG A 53 -16.37 -18.46 12.61
C ARG A 53 -14.98 -18.25 11.99
N SER A 54 -14.31 -17.12 12.23
CA SER A 54 -13.05 -16.80 11.53
C SER A 54 -11.76 -16.96 12.33
N PHE A 55 -11.81 -17.21 13.65
CA PHE A 55 -10.58 -17.41 14.44
C PHE A 55 -10.76 -18.54 15.45
N LYS A 56 -10.45 -19.78 15.01
CA LYS A 56 -10.24 -20.91 15.92
C LYS A 56 -8.74 -21.02 16.25
N PRO A 57 -8.26 -20.57 17.41
CA PRO A 57 -6.99 -21.04 17.93
C PRO A 57 -7.16 -22.49 18.40
N ARG A 58 -6.19 -23.32 18.02
CA ARG A 58 -6.13 -24.76 18.31
C ARG A 58 -6.14 -25.01 19.82
N GLU A 59 -7.07 -25.86 20.24
CA GLU A 59 -7.36 -26.24 21.62
C GLU A 59 -6.33 -27.25 22.14
N VAL A 60 -5.68 -26.95 23.28
CA VAL A 60 -4.92 -27.93 24.08
C VAL A 60 -5.30 -27.79 25.55
N GLN A 61 -5.92 -28.86 26.04
CA GLN A 61 -6.18 -29.35 27.39
C GLN A 61 -6.20 -28.40 28.61
N LYS A 62 -7.42 -28.34 29.15
CA LYS A 62 -7.92 -28.09 30.51
C LYS A 62 -7.01 -28.54 31.67
N VAL A 63 -6.55 -27.58 32.48
CA VAL A 63 -6.28 -27.76 33.92
C VAL A 63 -6.88 -26.55 34.65
N THR A 64 -7.67 -26.86 35.67
CA THR A 64 -8.37 -25.97 36.62
C THR A 64 -7.41 -25.02 37.34
N SER A 65 -7.71 -23.72 37.32
CA SER A 65 -7.18 -22.76 38.30
C SER A 65 -8.21 -21.66 38.54
N ASP A 66 -8.93 -21.80 39.66
CA ASP A 66 -9.60 -20.70 40.35
C ASP A 66 -8.51 -19.87 41.03
N MET A 67 -8.24 -18.67 40.51
CA MET A 67 -7.75 -17.55 41.30
C MET A 67 -7.97 -16.27 40.48
N SER A 68 -9.05 -15.59 40.85
CA SER A 68 -9.38 -14.22 40.47
C SER A 68 -8.22 -13.27 40.78
N ASN A 69 -7.32 -13.06 39.82
CA ASN A 69 -6.52 -11.85 39.74
C ASN A 69 -5.96 -11.69 38.33
N ILE A 70 -6.84 -11.48 37.37
CA ILE A 70 -6.47 -10.67 36.22
C ILE A 70 -7.18 -9.36 36.49
N HIS A 71 -6.46 -8.44 37.11
CA HIS A 71 -6.82 -7.04 37.05
C HIS A 71 -7.07 -6.75 35.56
N ASN A 72 -8.33 -6.53 35.23
CA ASN A 72 -8.80 -6.28 33.88
C ASN A 72 -8.02 -5.09 33.32
N ARG A 73 -6.89 -5.37 32.68
CA ARG A 73 -6.25 -4.45 31.75
C ARG A 73 -7.03 -4.53 30.44
N GLU A 74 -8.35 -4.37 30.54
CA GLU A 74 -9.18 -4.00 29.41
C GLU A 74 -8.83 -2.54 29.17
N GLU A 75 -7.77 -2.34 28.40
CA GLU A 75 -7.38 -1.05 27.86
C GLU A 75 -8.56 -0.63 26.96
N GLU A 76 -9.56 0.04 27.56
CA GLU A 76 -10.57 0.78 26.82
C GLU A 76 -9.80 1.57 25.78
N ILE A 77 -10.15 1.36 24.51
CA ILE A 77 -9.51 2.07 23.41
C ILE A 77 -9.88 3.53 23.60
N SER A 78 -8.97 4.27 24.22
CA SER A 78 -9.16 5.67 24.55
C SER A 78 -9.53 6.44 23.28
N VAL A 79 -10.31 7.50 23.45
CA VAL A 79 -10.57 8.50 22.39
C VAL A 79 -9.25 8.96 21.76
N ASP A 80 -8.18 9.06 22.56
CA ASP A 80 -6.84 9.39 22.10
C ASP A 80 -6.24 8.32 21.17
N THR A 81 -6.44 7.04 21.47
CA THR A 81 -6.01 5.91 20.62
C THR A 81 -6.72 5.95 19.27
N TYR A 82 -8.04 6.16 19.26
CA TYR A 82 -8.82 6.27 18.02
C TYR A 82 -8.39 7.48 17.17
N ALA A 83 -8.22 8.65 17.80
CA ALA A 83 -7.74 9.85 17.14
C ALA A 83 -6.34 9.67 16.52
N THR A 84 -5.49 8.87 17.16
CA THR A 84 -4.15 8.52 16.67
C THR A 84 -4.22 7.60 15.45
N VAL A 85 -5.07 6.57 15.48
CA VAL A 85 -5.30 5.67 14.32
C VAL A 85 -5.80 6.46 13.10
N MET A 86 -6.76 7.36 13.28
CA MET A 86 -7.31 8.16 12.19
C MET A 86 -6.28 9.12 11.58
N ARG A 87 -5.43 9.73 12.41
CA ARG A 87 -4.29 10.55 11.94
C ARG A 87 -3.30 9.73 11.13
N HIS A 88 -2.97 8.51 11.56
CA HIS A 88 -2.06 7.63 10.82
C HIS A 88 -2.64 7.21 9.47
N LYS A 89 -3.92 6.87 9.41
CA LYS A 89 -4.60 6.56 8.15
C LYS A 89 -4.52 7.71 7.15
N PHE A 90 -4.88 8.92 7.57
CA PHE A 90 -4.81 10.12 6.73
C PHE A 90 -3.38 10.39 6.23
N ASN A 91 -2.38 10.24 7.10
CA ASN A 91 -0.98 10.43 6.73
C ASN A 91 -0.51 9.39 5.69
N LEU A 92 -0.98 8.15 5.76
CA LEU A 92 -0.66 7.10 4.79
C LEU A 92 -1.30 7.36 3.42
N GLU A 93 -2.57 7.78 3.40
CA GLU A 93 -3.26 8.18 2.16
C GLU A 93 -2.52 9.34 1.47
N SER A 94 -2.16 10.38 2.23
CA SER A 94 -1.36 11.50 1.74
C SER A 94 0.03 11.09 1.23
N LEU A 95 0.67 10.11 1.89
CA LEU A 95 1.96 9.58 1.46
C LEU A 95 1.84 8.82 0.13
N GLY A 96 0.77 8.06 -0.06
CA GLY A 96 0.45 7.38 -1.33
C GLY A 96 0.33 8.37 -2.48
N ASP A 97 -0.46 9.43 -2.31
CA ASP A 97 -0.63 10.49 -3.33
C ASP A 97 0.69 11.15 -3.71
N ARG A 98 1.56 11.40 -2.73
CA ARG A 98 2.89 11.99 -2.96
C ARG A 98 3.80 11.03 -3.72
N LEU A 99 3.78 9.74 -3.39
CA LEU A 99 4.55 8.72 -4.11
C LEU A 99 4.10 8.60 -5.57
N GLN A 100 2.79 8.62 -5.81
CA GLN A 100 2.25 8.59 -7.17
C GLN A 100 2.73 9.79 -7.99
N LYS A 101 2.68 11.01 -7.44
CA LYS A 101 3.19 12.23 -8.11
C LYS A 101 4.68 12.13 -8.45
N ILE A 102 5.49 11.58 -7.54
CA ILE A 102 6.92 11.37 -7.78
C ILE A 102 7.13 10.35 -8.91
N GLN A 103 6.33 9.29 -8.93
CA GLN A 103 6.38 8.27 -9.97
C GLN A 103 6.04 8.87 -11.34
N ASP A 104 4.98 9.66 -11.44
CA ASP A 104 4.56 10.31 -12.69
C ASP A 104 5.59 11.34 -13.19
N ALA A 105 6.18 12.12 -12.28
CA ALA A 105 7.28 13.01 -12.63
C ALA A 105 8.51 12.23 -13.13
N THR A 106 8.81 11.08 -12.51
CA THR A 106 9.92 10.21 -12.89
C THR A 106 9.71 9.59 -14.27
N THR A 107 8.50 9.10 -14.58
CA THR A 107 8.17 8.56 -15.91
C THR A 107 8.26 9.63 -16.98
N THR A 108 7.74 10.84 -16.70
CA THR A 108 7.82 12.00 -17.60
C THR A 108 9.27 12.39 -17.89
N MET A 109 10.12 12.47 -16.85
CA MET A 109 11.53 12.78 -17.05
C MET A 109 12.23 11.70 -17.89
N LYS A 110 12.03 10.41 -17.56
CA LYS A 110 12.62 9.30 -18.32
C LYS A 110 12.25 9.35 -19.80
N ASP A 111 11.00 9.64 -20.11
CA ASP A 111 10.53 9.78 -21.48
C ASP A 111 11.23 10.93 -22.21
N LYS A 112 11.33 12.11 -21.58
CA LYS A 112 12.06 13.26 -22.15
C LYS A 112 13.53 12.95 -22.41
N TRP A 113 14.21 12.31 -21.46
CA TRP A 113 15.60 11.88 -21.63
C TRP A 113 15.76 10.91 -22.80
N ARG A 114 14.89 9.90 -22.90
CA ARG A 114 14.88 8.94 -24.01
C ARG A 114 14.70 9.64 -25.36
N ARG A 115 13.73 10.56 -25.49
CA ARG A 115 13.50 11.30 -26.73
C ARG A 115 14.70 12.17 -27.12
N GLY A 116 15.36 12.77 -26.13
CA GLY A 116 16.60 13.53 -26.36
C GLY A 116 17.72 12.65 -26.90
N ASP A 117 17.93 11.47 -26.30
CA ASP A 117 18.93 10.50 -26.76
C ASP A 117 18.65 10.01 -28.19
N GLU A 118 17.39 9.69 -28.49
CA GLU A 118 16.95 9.32 -29.84
C GLU A 118 17.22 10.45 -30.84
N ALA A 119 16.84 11.69 -30.52
CA ALA A 119 17.06 12.84 -31.40
C ALA A 119 18.55 13.10 -31.69
N ILE A 120 19.42 12.95 -30.68
CA ILE A 120 20.87 13.10 -30.85
C ILE A 120 21.43 11.97 -31.72
N ARG A 121 21.00 10.73 -31.49
CA ARG A 121 21.43 9.59 -32.29
C ARG A 121 20.99 9.72 -33.74
N ASP A 122 19.76 10.14 -33.98
CA ASP A 122 19.21 10.34 -35.32
C ASP A 122 19.96 11.47 -36.04
N PHE A 123 20.13 12.62 -35.39
CA PHE A 123 20.91 13.73 -35.92
C PHE A 123 22.34 13.29 -36.30
N THR A 124 23.00 12.57 -35.39
CA THR A 124 24.36 12.07 -35.59
C THR A 124 24.43 11.09 -36.75
N GLY A 125 23.50 10.14 -36.82
CA GLY A 125 23.40 9.16 -37.92
C GLY A 125 23.17 9.84 -39.27
N THR A 126 22.22 10.77 -39.37
CA THR A 126 21.95 11.52 -40.60
C THR A 126 23.16 12.36 -41.02
N TRP A 127 23.82 13.04 -40.08
CA TRP A 127 25.01 13.85 -40.37
C TRP A 127 26.16 12.99 -40.91
N PHE A 128 26.46 11.86 -40.27
CA PHE A 128 27.50 10.95 -40.72
C PHE A 128 27.21 10.36 -42.09
N ASN A 129 25.97 9.93 -42.35
CA ASN A 129 25.57 9.42 -43.65
C ASN A 129 25.73 10.46 -44.75
N LYS A 130 25.29 11.70 -44.51
CA LYS A 130 25.48 12.80 -45.46
C LYS A 130 26.96 13.05 -45.75
N ARG A 131 27.82 13.10 -44.73
CA ARG A 131 29.27 13.29 -44.90
C ARG A 131 29.91 12.13 -45.67
N LYS A 132 29.45 10.90 -45.45
CA LYS A 132 29.88 9.73 -46.19
C LYS A 132 29.47 9.85 -47.66
N GLU A 133 28.21 10.17 -47.95
CA GLU A 133 27.71 10.39 -49.31
C GLU A 133 28.51 11.49 -50.04
N GLU A 134 28.76 12.63 -49.38
CA GLU A 134 29.63 13.69 -49.93
C GLU A 134 31.01 13.16 -50.30
N MET A 135 31.63 12.36 -49.43
CA MET A 135 32.95 11.75 -49.69
C MET A 135 32.92 10.78 -50.88
N GLU A 136 31.91 9.90 -50.96
CA GLU A 136 31.75 8.93 -52.05
C GLU A 136 31.47 9.63 -53.41
N THR A 137 30.78 10.77 -53.40
CA THR A 137 30.54 11.56 -54.63
C THR A 137 31.79 12.28 -55.14
N CYS A 138 32.70 12.71 -54.24
CA CYS A 138 33.97 13.32 -54.62
C CYS A 138 35.01 12.29 -55.08
N PHE A 139 34.91 11.05 -54.61
CA PHE A 139 35.81 9.95 -54.96
C PHE A 139 34.99 8.73 -55.39
N PRO A 140 34.39 8.75 -56.59
CA PRO A 140 33.63 7.60 -57.07
C PRO A 140 34.56 6.39 -57.09
N THR A 141 34.15 5.30 -56.44
CA THR A 141 34.85 4.03 -56.52
C THR A 141 34.87 3.62 -57.99
N SER A 142 36.02 3.79 -58.65
CA SER A 142 36.20 3.31 -60.02
C SER A 142 36.09 1.80 -59.98
N ALA A 143 34.95 1.27 -60.43
CA ALA A 143 34.82 -0.16 -60.73
C ALA A 143 35.73 -0.43 -61.94
N SER A 144 36.97 -0.80 -61.66
CA SER A 144 37.86 -1.38 -62.66
C SER A 144 37.34 -2.79 -62.95
N PHE A 145 36.71 -2.94 -64.12
CA PHE A 145 36.41 -4.25 -64.74
C PHE A 145 37.68 -4.89 -65.28
#